data_AF-A0A9D7UIM9-F1
#
_entry.id   AF-A0A9D7UIM9-F1
#
_cell.length_a   1.000
_cell.length_b   1.000
_cell.length_c   1.000
_cell.angle_alpha   90.00
_cell.angle_beta   90.00
_cell.angle_gamma   90.00
#
_symmetry.space_group_name_H-M   'P 1'
#
loop_
_entity.id
_entity.type
_entity.pdbx_description
1 polymer ?
#
loop_
_entity_poly.entity_id
_entity_poly.type
_entity_poly.pdbx_seq_one_letter_code
_entity_poly.pdbx_strand_id
1 'polypeptide(L)'
;MSNSKRRRAAIATLPARLLMAAGCARALSGAAFATDFAWTSPVSGNFSNVGLWTPMGAPSGTGDTALIGLAGAYTVTIDAHLAIGSLTLDALGATLAATGRTIDMQDLFTLSQGTVAFTSSTLVGAGSLRVDGGAFLARGASAFNSAAENNGLFWVNGVNGAGHATLTLNSAFTNGGTLRMESQNISWNSNIAMGAGQFSRSRRRRAIWMC
;
A
#
# COMPACT_ATOMS: atom_id res chain seq x y z
N MET A 1 32.08 67.16 12.73
CA MET A 1 31.89 65.69 12.84
C MET A 1 33.19 65.09 13.36
N SER A 2 33.29 64.80 14.67
CA SER A 2 34.41 64.07 15.24
C SER A 2 34.14 63.65 16.70
N ASN A 3 34.42 62.36 16.93
CA ASN A 3 35.00 61.73 18.09
C ASN A 3 34.19 61.18 19.28
N SER A 4 34.53 59.90 19.50
CA SER A 4 34.15 58.96 20.54
C SER A 4 34.59 59.33 21.96
N LYS A 5 33.84 58.85 22.98
CA LYS A 5 34.41 58.43 24.28
C LYS A 5 33.52 57.39 24.98
N ARG A 6 34.21 56.39 25.52
CA ARG A 6 33.74 55.11 26.06
C ARG A 6 33.35 55.17 27.55
N ARG A 7 32.69 54.08 27.99
CA ARG A 7 32.72 53.37 29.31
C ARG A 7 31.54 53.62 30.27
N ARG A 8 30.81 52.55 30.64
CA ARG A 8 30.97 51.82 31.92
C ARG A 8 30.07 50.57 31.95
N ALA A 9 30.55 49.57 32.69
CA ALA A 9 30.05 48.20 32.81
C ALA A 9 29.19 47.98 34.06
N ALA A 10 28.34 46.96 34.03
CA ALA A 10 27.83 46.17 35.17
C ALA A 10 27.25 44.88 34.56
N ILE A 11 27.93 43.72 34.53
CA ILE A 11 28.14 42.72 35.59
C ILE A 11 26.89 42.50 36.45
N ALA A 12 26.11 41.47 36.09
CA ALA A 12 25.12 40.85 36.96
C ALA A 12 25.16 39.32 36.74
N THR A 13 25.97 38.68 37.60
CA THR A 13 25.80 37.41 38.30
C THR A 13 24.85 36.35 37.69
N LEU A 14 25.45 35.27 37.18
CA LEU A 14 24.80 34.00 36.81
C LEU A 14 24.47 33.16 38.06
N PRO A 15 23.27 32.58 38.21
CA PRO A 15 23.08 31.43 39.06
C PRO A 15 23.35 30.13 38.28
N ALA A 16 24.34 29.39 38.75
CA ALA A 16 24.62 28.01 38.38
C ALA A 16 23.39 27.12 38.63
N ARG A 17 22.95 26.37 37.62
CA ARG A 17 21.96 25.30 37.79
C ARG A 17 22.36 24.04 37.02
N LEU A 18 22.74 23.06 37.84
CA LEU A 18 22.39 21.65 37.80
C LEU A 18 22.66 20.87 36.50
N LEU A 19 23.67 19.99 36.58
CA LEU A 19 23.89 18.86 35.68
C LEU A 19 22.59 18.04 35.49
N MET A 20 22.03 18.03 34.28
CA MET A 20 21.28 16.87 33.80
C MET A 20 22.24 16.01 32.98
N ALA A 21 22.72 14.93 33.59
CA ALA A 21 23.26 13.81 32.83
C ALA A 21 22.07 13.13 32.13
N ALA A 22 21.69 13.63 30.96
CA ALA A 22 20.78 12.95 30.06
C ALA A 22 21.51 11.71 29.53
N GLY A 23 21.28 10.58 30.19
CA GLY A 23 21.64 9.27 29.66
C GLY A 23 20.92 9.08 28.33
N CYS A 24 21.62 9.30 27.23
CA CYS A 24 21.23 8.82 25.92
C CYS A 24 21.23 7.29 25.97
N ALA A 25 20.11 6.70 26.41
CA ALA A 25 19.79 5.34 26.07
C ALA A 25 19.69 5.30 24.54
N ARG A 26 20.79 4.90 23.89
CA ARG A 26 20.78 4.52 22.48
C ARG A 26 19.82 3.35 22.38
N ALA A 27 18.61 3.62 21.89
CA ALA A 27 17.77 2.57 21.36
C ALA A 27 18.63 1.83 20.34
N LEU A 28 18.94 0.56 20.65
CA LEU A 28 19.41 -0.39 19.67
C LEU A 28 18.23 -0.57 18.70
N SER A 29 18.13 0.31 17.72
CA SER A 29 17.31 0.08 16.54
C SER A 29 17.94 -1.11 15.84
N GLY A 30 17.49 -2.32 16.20
CA GLY A 30 17.79 -3.51 15.41
C GLY A 30 17.37 -3.19 13.99
N ALA A 31 18.31 -3.24 13.05
CA ALA A 31 17.97 -3.19 11.64
C ALA A 31 16.94 -4.30 11.40
N ALA A 32 15.70 -3.93 11.10
CA ALA A 32 14.72 -4.90 10.66
C ALA A 32 15.23 -5.46 9.33
N PHE A 33 15.72 -6.70 9.36
CA PHE A 33 16.11 -7.38 8.14
C PHE A 33 14.84 -7.69 7.34
N ALA A 34 14.82 -7.25 6.09
CA ALA A 34 13.83 -7.66 5.12
C ALA A 34 13.80 -9.20 5.05
N THR A 35 12.65 -9.81 5.32
CA THR A 35 12.46 -11.25 5.21
C THR A 35 11.45 -11.57 4.12
N ASP A 36 11.79 -12.55 3.29
CA ASP A 36 10.88 -13.06 2.26
C ASP A 36 10.04 -14.20 2.83
N PHE A 37 8.71 -14.05 2.78
CA PHE A 37 7.75 -15.04 3.23
C PHE A 37 6.91 -15.54 2.06
N ALA A 38 6.67 -16.85 2.03
CA ALA A 38 5.77 -17.49 1.07
C ALA A 38 4.62 -18.21 1.78
N TRP A 39 3.41 -18.09 1.24
CA TRP A 39 2.24 -18.82 1.73
C TRP A 39 2.44 -20.33 1.47
N THR A 40 2.22 -21.15 2.49
CA THR A 40 2.75 -22.54 2.55
C THR A 40 1.82 -23.58 1.93
N SER A 41 0.51 -23.34 1.90
CA SER A 41 -0.46 -24.29 1.34
C SER A 41 -1.68 -23.56 0.78
N PRO A 42 -2.37 -24.10 -0.24
CA PRO A 42 -3.55 -23.47 -0.86
C PRO A 42 -4.80 -23.64 0.02
N VAL A 43 -4.71 -23.15 1.26
CA VAL A 43 -5.78 -23.17 2.26
C VAL A 43 -6.20 -21.74 2.58
N SER A 44 -7.49 -21.57 2.84
CA SER A 44 -8.00 -20.28 3.28
C SER A 44 -7.53 -19.97 4.70
N GLY A 45 -7.19 -18.71 4.97
CA GLY A 45 -6.69 -18.32 6.26
C GLY A 45 -6.45 -16.82 6.39
N ASN A 46 -6.12 -16.42 7.62
CA ASN A 46 -5.76 -15.05 7.95
C ASN A 46 -4.30 -14.80 7.57
N PHE A 47 -4.03 -13.63 6.98
CA PHE A 47 -2.69 -13.19 6.61
C PHE A 47 -1.76 -13.17 7.83
N SER A 48 -2.29 -12.84 9.01
CA SER A 48 -1.54 -12.83 10.28
C SER A 48 -1.17 -14.22 10.81
N ASN A 49 -1.69 -15.32 10.24
CA ASN A 49 -1.44 -16.66 10.75
C ASN A 49 0.00 -17.11 10.44
N VAL A 50 0.86 -17.05 11.45
CA VAL A 50 2.28 -17.37 11.34
C VAL A 50 2.57 -18.81 10.87
N GLY A 51 1.62 -19.73 11.07
CA GLY A 51 1.76 -21.13 10.64
C GLY A 51 1.47 -21.36 9.16
N LEU A 52 0.97 -20.35 8.44
CA LEU A 52 0.67 -20.43 7.01
C LEU A 52 1.76 -19.83 6.13
N TRP A 53 2.88 -19.38 6.72
CA TRP A 53 4.00 -18.77 6.02
C TRP A 53 5.30 -19.56 6.23
N THR A 54 6.18 -19.51 5.23
CA THR A 54 7.56 -20.01 5.30
C THR A 54 8.53 -18.88 4.91
N PRO A 55 9.58 -18.59 5.71
CA PRO A 55 9.87 -19.16 7.02
C PRO A 55 8.75 -18.86 8.04
N MET A 56 8.71 -19.61 9.14
CA MET A 56 7.65 -19.45 10.14
C MET A 56 7.60 -18.02 10.68
N GLY A 57 6.44 -17.39 10.58
CA GLY A 57 6.24 -15.97 10.86
C GLY A 57 5.39 -15.32 9.77
N ALA A 58 4.60 -14.30 10.09
CA ALA A 58 3.85 -13.55 9.08
C ALA A 58 4.62 -12.28 8.69
N PRO A 59 4.58 -11.85 7.40
CA PRO A 59 5.08 -10.55 6.98
C PRO A 59 4.49 -9.44 7.84
N SER A 60 5.34 -8.64 8.48
CA SER A 60 4.89 -7.57 9.39
C SER A 60 5.82 -6.36 9.48
N GLY A 61 7.04 -6.47 8.97
CA GLY A 61 7.98 -5.38 8.83
C GLY A 61 7.90 -4.70 7.47
N THR A 62 8.16 -3.40 7.43
CA THR A 62 8.16 -2.57 6.20
C THR A 62 9.22 -2.96 5.16
N GLY A 63 10.13 -3.87 5.49
CA GLY A 63 11.06 -4.47 4.53
C GLY A 63 10.67 -5.88 4.09
N ASP A 64 9.64 -6.48 4.68
CA ASP A 64 9.27 -7.86 4.38
C ASP A 64 8.59 -7.98 3.01
N THR A 65 8.82 -9.12 2.37
CA THR A 65 8.18 -9.51 1.12
C THR A 65 7.19 -10.63 1.39
N ALA A 66 5.97 -10.52 0.84
CA ALA A 66 4.94 -11.54 0.93
C ALA A 66 4.63 -12.12 -0.46
N LEU A 67 4.77 -13.44 -0.62
CA LEU A 67 4.42 -14.17 -1.84
C LEU A 67 3.25 -15.14 -1.59
N ILE A 68 2.16 -14.96 -2.33
CA ILE A 68 1.06 -15.92 -2.43
C ILE A 68 1.07 -16.48 -3.85
N GLY A 69 1.76 -17.59 -4.06
CA GLY A 69 2.04 -18.15 -5.40
C GLY A 69 1.49 -19.56 -5.66
N LEU A 70 0.86 -20.19 -4.68
CA LEU A 70 0.33 -21.55 -4.85
C LEU A 70 -1.03 -21.51 -5.55
N ALA A 71 -1.18 -22.17 -6.69
CA ALA A 71 -2.45 -22.27 -7.38
C ALA A 71 -3.50 -23.03 -6.53
N GLY A 72 -4.77 -22.63 -6.66
CA GLY A 72 -5.88 -23.25 -5.94
C GLY A 72 -6.98 -22.25 -5.58
N ALA A 73 -8.16 -22.75 -5.26
CA ALA A 73 -9.28 -21.93 -4.82
C ALA A 73 -9.24 -21.76 -3.29
N TYR A 74 -8.69 -20.64 -2.83
CA TYR A 74 -8.64 -20.29 -1.40
C TYR A 74 -8.62 -18.77 -1.23
N THR A 75 -8.90 -18.33 0.00
CA THR A 75 -8.90 -16.91 0.36
C THR A 75 -7.88 -16.62 1.45
N VAL A 76 -6.92 -15.75 1.16
CA VAL A 76 -6.06 -15.12 2.16
C VAL A 76 -6.72 -13.81 2.59
N THR A 77 -7.04 -13.70 3.88
CA THR A 77 -7.73 -12.52 4.42
C THR A 77 -6.75 -11.63 5.15
N ILE A 78 -6.60 -10.38 4.73
CA ILE A 78 -5.92 -9.34 5.50
C ILE A 78 -6.83 -8.96 6.67
N ASP A 79 -6.52 -9.53 7.83
CA ASP A 79 -7.33 -9.50 9.06
C ASP A 79 -6.88 -8.45 10.08
N ALA A 80 -5.82 -7.70 9.76
CA ALA A 80 -5.30 -6.56 10.52
C ALA A 80 -4.87 -5.43 9.56
N HIS A 81 -4.56 -4.24 10.08
CA HIS A 81 -3.80 -3.27 9.29
C HIS A 81 -2.43 -3.86 8.98
N LEU A 82 -1.95 -3.67 7.76
CA LEU A 82 -0.73 -4.29 7.26
C LEU A 82 0.25 -3.20 6.83
N ALA A 83 1.51 -3.32 7.25
CA ALA A 83 2.61 -2.48 6.78
C ALA A 83 3.79 -3.36 6.41
N ILE A 84 4.03 -3.55 5.10
CA ILE A 84 5.10 -4.42 4.58
C ILE A 84 5.80 -3.78 3.39
N GLY A 85 6.94 -4.35 2.99
CA GLY A 85 7.70 -3.87 1.83
C GLY A 85 6.96 -4.15 0.54
N SER A 86 6.80 -5.44 0.22
CA SER A 86 6.17 -5.87 -1.03
C SER A 86 5.20 -7.02 -0.85
N LEU A 87 4.20 -7.11 -1.73
CA LEU A 87 3.24 -8.20 -1.78
C LEU A 87 3.04 -8.64 -3.23
N THR A 88 3.14 -9.94 -3.50
CA THR A 88 2.84 -10.53 -4.81
C THR A 88 1.75 -11.59 -4.67
N LEU A 89 0.66 -11.39 -5.41
CA LEU A 89 -0.34 -12.45 -5.67
C LEU A 89 -0.11 -13.00 -7.08
N ASP A 90 0.41 -14.22 -7.15
CA ASP A 90 0.67 -14.96 -8.39
C ASP A 90 0.09 -16.38 -8.31
N ALA A 91 -1.17 -16.45 -7.86
CA ALA A 91 -1.85 -17.71 -7.59
C ALA A 91 -3.20 -17.76 -8.32
N LEU A 92 -3.28 -18.56 -9.38
CA LEU A 92 -4.54 -18.74 -10.11
C LEU A 92 -5.61 -19.37 -9.20
N GLY A 93 -6.78 -18.72 -9.15
CA GLY A 93 -7.90 -19.14 -8.30
C GLY A 93 -7.87 -18.61 -6.86
N ALA A 94 -6.72 -18.09 -6.41
CA ALA A 94 -6.60 -17.53 -5.07
C ALA A 94 -7.21 -16.13 -4.99
N THR A 95 -7.77 -15.79 -3.82
CA THR A 95 -8.28 -14.46 -3.51
C THR A 95 -7.53 -13.85 -2.34
N LEU A 96 -6.97 -12.66 -2.51
CA LEU A 96 -6.53 -11.81 -1.40
C LEU A 96 -7.65 -10.83 -1.04
N ALA A 97 -8.21 -10.95 0.14
CA ALA A 97 -9.35 -10.15 0.57
C ALA A 97 -8.99 -9.19 1.71
N ALA A 98 -9.51 -7.97 1.66
CA ALA A 98 -9.43 -7.00 2.75
C ALA A 98 -10.77 -6.28 2.91
N THR A 99 -11.21 -6.09 4.16
CA THR A 99 -12.42 -5.31 4.48
C THR A 99 -12.13 -4.33 5.60
N GLY A 100 -12.32 -3.02 5.33
CA GLY A 100 -12.09 -1.98 6.33
C GLY A 100 -10.62 -1.82 6.75
N ARG A 101 -9.66 -2.18 5.88
CA ARG A 101 -8.23 -2.20 6.23
C ARG A 101 -7.45 -1.08 5.58
N THR A 102 -6.35 -0.71 6.24
CA THR A 102 -5.28 0.08 5.65
C THR A 102 -4.13 -0.86 5.33
N ILE A 103 -3.70 -0.86 4.09
CA ILE A 103 -2.58 -1.63 3.57
C ILE A 103 -1.50 -0.62 3.18
N ASP A 104 -0.40 -0.60 3.92
CA ASP A 104 0.73 0.31 3.74
C ASP A 104 1.88 -0.44 3.06
N MET A 105 2.05 -0.20 1.75
CA MET A 105 3.08 -0.83 0.93
C MET A 105 4.24 0.13 0.73
N GLN A 106 5.44 -0.23 1.17
CA GLN A 106 6.60 0.64 0.97
C GLN A 106 7.17 0.54 -0.45
N ASP A 107 7.06 -0.64 -1.09
CA ASP A 107 7.66 -0.91 -2.40
C ASP A 107 6.61 -1.27 -3.46
N LEU A 108 6.40 -2.55 -3.77
CA LEU A 108 5.53 -2.97 -4.88
C LEU A 108 4.48 -3.96 -4.41
N PHE A 109 3.23 -3.66 -4.72
CA PHE A 109 2.15 -4.64 -4.68
C PHE A 109 1.86 -5.10 -6.10
N THR A 110 2.21 -6.34 -6.42
CA THR A 110 1.95 -6.97 -7.71
C THR A 110 0.78 -7.94 -7.64
N LEU A 111 -0.16 -7.80 -8.57
CA LEU A 111 -1.18 -8.77 -8.91
C LEU A 111 -0.87 -9.36 -10.29
N SER A 112 -0.28 -10.55 -10.32
CA SER A 112 0.03 -11.29 -11.55
C SER A 112 -1.12 -12.22 -11.94
N GLN A 113 -1.70 -12.92 -10.97
CA GLN A 113 -2.79 -13.87 -11.18
C GLN A 113 -3.73 -13.90 -9.96
N GLY A 114 -4.92 -14.49 -10.12
CA GLY A 114 -5.90 -14.59 -9.04
C GLY A 114 -6.76 -13.33 -8.91
N THR A 115 -7.25 -13.06 -7.70
CA THR A 115 -8.17 -11.95 -7.43
C THR A 115 -7.74 -11.19 -6.19
N VAL A 116 -7.67 -9.86 -6.27
CA VAL A 116 -7.60 -9.00 -5.08
C VAL A 116 -8.97 -8.37 -4.88
N ALA A 117 -9.56 -8.52 -3.70
CA ALA A 117 -10.89 -8.01 -3.37
C ALA A 117 -10.82 -7.08 -2.17
N PHE A 118 -10.72 -5.78 -2.44
CA PHE A 118 -10.69 -4.74 -1.41
C PHE A 118 -12.07 -4.13 -1.25
N THR A 119 -12.61 -4.22 -0.04
CA THR A 119 -13.90 -3.64 0.32
C THR A 119 -13.68 -2.58 1.38
N SER A 120 -14.05 -1.34 1.07
CA SER A 120 -13.86 -0.19 1.96
C SER A 120 -12.45 -0.14 2.56
N SER A 121 -11.42 -0.38 1.74
CA SER A 121 -10.03 -0.49 2.18
C SER A 121 -9.17 0.57 1.51
N THR A 122 -8.10 0.96 2.19
CA THR A 122 -7.20 2.02 1.75
C THR A 122 -5.81 1.44 1.48
N LEU A 123 -5.29 1.68 0.28
CA LEU A 123 -3.89 1.42 -0.06
C LEU A 123 -3.09 2.71 0.12
N VAL A 124 -2.05 2.65 0.94
CA VAL A 124 -1.13 3.75 1.23
C VAL A 124 0.32 3.29 1.10
N GLY A 125 1.24 4.20 1.38
CA GLY A 125 2.68 3.95 1.37
C GLY A 125 3.37 4.55 0.15
N ALA A 126 4.70 4.59 0.20
CA ALA A 126 5.53 5.12 -0.89
C ALA A 126 5.51 4.24 -2.15
N GLY A 127 5.05 3.00 -1.99
CA GLY A 127 5.04 2.00 -3.03
C GLY A 127 4.02 2.25 -4.15
N SER A 128 3.92 1.27 -5.05
CA SER A 128 2.94 1.28 -6.14
C SER A 128 2.16 -0.03 -6.23
N LEU A 129 0.96 0.04 -6.79
CA LEU A 129 0.16 -1.12 -7.19
C LEU A 129 0.38 -1.41 -8.68
N ARG A 130 0.64 -2.67 -9.03
CA ARG A 130 0.72 -3.14 -10.41
C ARG A 130 -0.20 -4.32 -10.61
N VAL A 131 -1.23 -4.15 -11.43
CA VAL A 131 -2.16 -5.21 -11.82
C VAL A 131 -1.73 -5.72 -13.20
N ASP A 132 -0.84 -6.70 -13.23
CA ASP A 132 -0.31 -7.27 -14.48
C ASP A 132 -1.18 -8.36 -15.09
N GLY A 133 -2.00 -9.00 -14.25
CA GLY A 133 -3.02 -9.95 -14.66
C GLY A 133 -4.08 -10.08 -13.58
N GLY A 134 -4.84 -11.18 -13.61
CA GLY A 134 -5.93 -11.40 -12.66
C GLY A 134 -6.99 -10.30 -12.66
N ALA A 135 -7.69 -10.19 -11.53
CA ALA A 135 -8.74 -9.20 -11.31
C ALA A 135 -8.57 -8.46 -10.00
N PHE A 136 -8.43 -7.14 -10.06
CA PHE A 136 -8.52 -6.27 -8.90
C PHE A 136 -9.94 -5.75 -8.74
N LEU A 137 -10.57 -5.97 -7.59
CA LEU A 137 -11.92 -5.53 -7.27
C LEU A 137 -11.87 -4.48 -6.16
N ALA A 138 -12.28 -3.26 -6.49
CA ALA A 138 -12.51 -2.19 -5.53
C ALA A 138 -14.01 -2.08 -5.24
N ARG A 139 -14.39 -2.29 -3.98
CA ARG A 139 -15.78 -2.30 -3.50
C ARG A 139 -15.95 -1.32 -2.35
N GLY A 140 -17.19 -0.88 -2.10
CA GLY A 140 -17.50 0.12 -1.09
C GLY A 140 -16.68 1.41 -1.27
N ALA A 141 -16.35 2.08 -0.18
CA ALA A 141 -15.54 3.30 -0.21
C ALA A 141 -14.04 2.96 -0.07
N SER A 142 -13.37 2.67 -1.18
CA SER A 142 -11.94 2.33 -1.21
C SER A 142 -11.10 3.49 -1.71
N ALA A 143 -9.87 3.64 -1.23
CA ALA A 143 -9.00 4.77 -1.59
C ALA A 143 -7.56 4.35 -1.82
N PHE A 144 -6.96 4.75 -2.93
CA PHE A 144 -5.55 4.50 -3.25
C PHE A 144 -4.77 5.81 -3.23
N ASN A 145 -3.84 5.89 -2.29
CA ASN A 145 -2.96 7.04 -2.08
C ASN A 145 -1.57 6.81 -2.70
N SER A 146 -1.36 5.63 -3.25
CA SER A 146 -0.15 5.16 -3.91
C SER A 146 -0.38 5.10 -5.42
N ALA A 147 0.69 5.22 -6.22
CA ALA A 147 0.57 5.13 -7.68
C ALA A 147 0.07 3.73 -8.09
N ALA A 148 -0.73 3.64 -9.14
CA ALA A 148 -1.27 2.38 -9.62
C ALA A 148 -1.19 2.24 -11.15
N GLU A 149 -0.78 1.06 -11.61
CA GLU A 149 -0.76 0.68 -13.02
C GLU A 149 -1.66 -0.54 -13.23
N ASN A 150 -2.65 -0.42 -14.11
CA ASN A 150 -3.52 -1.52 -14.50
C ASN A 150 -3.20 -2.02 -15.90
N ASN A 151 -2.68 -3.23 -16.03
CA ASN A 151 -2.52 -3.98 -17.27
C ASN A 151 -3.50 -5.17 -17.40
N GLY A 152 -4.13 -5.58 -16.29
CA GLY A 152 -5.16 -6.63 -16.22
C GLY A 152 -6.58 -6.09 -16.17
N LEU A 153 -7.43 -6.70 -15.32
CA LEU A 153 -8.76 -6.22 -15.02
C LEU A 153 -8.77 -5.42 -13.71
N PHE A 154 -9.16 -4.16 -13.78
CA PHE A 154 -9.49 -3.34 -12.64
C PHE A 154 -10.99 -3.10 -12.62
N TRP A 155 -11.69 -3.56 -11.58
CA TRP A 155 -13.14 -3.54 -11.49
C TRP A 155 -13.61 -2.78 -10.26
N VAL A 156 -14.22 -1.62 -10.48
CA VAL A 156 -14.97 -0.90 -9.45
C VAL A 156 -16.38 -1.47 -9.39
N ASN A 157 -16.66 -2.23 -8.34
CA ASN A 157 -17.82 -3.10 -8.25
C ASN A 157 -18.71 -2.75 -7.04
N GLY A 158 -19.86 -2.14 -7.31
CA GLY A 158 -20.91 -1.92 -6.32
C GLY A 158 -21.69 -3.22 -6.09
N VAL A 159 -21.56 -3.81 -4.90
CA VAL A 159 -22.19 -5.09 -4.55
C VAL A 159 -23.20 -4.93 -3.41
N ASN A 160 -24.20 -5.81 -3.35
CA ASN A 160 -25.12 -5.88 -2.22
C ASN A 160 -24.33 -6.06 -0.90
N GLY A 161 -24.69 -5.30 0.13
CA GLY A 161 -24.03 -5.32 1.45
C GLY A 161 -22.89 -4.32 1.63
N ALA A 162 -22.18 -3.94 0.57
CA ALA A 162 -21.16 -2.86 0.62
C ALA A 162 -21.63 -1.53 0.03
N GLY A 163 -22.79 -1.51 -0.63
CA GLY A 163 -23.39 -0.31 -1.24
C GLY A 163 -22.77 0.05 -2.59
N HIS A 164 -22.86 1.34 -2.94
CA HIS A 164 -22.18 1.88 -4.12
C HIS A 164 -20.66 1.77 -3.95
N ALA A 165 -19.95 1.46 -5.04
CA ALA A 165 -18.50 1.50 -5.02
C ALA A 165 -18.02 2.90 -5.39
N THR A 166 -17.26 3.52 -4.50
CA THR A 166 -16.49 4.73 -4.81
C THR A 166 -15.03 4.39 -4.61
N LEU A 167 -14.27 4.41 -5.70
CA LEU A 167 -12.82 4.33 -5.68
C LEU A 167 -12.25 5.75 -5.75
N THR A 168 -11.52 6.17 -4.72
CA THR A 168 -10.77 7.42 -4.74
C THR A 168 -9.32 7.15 -5.13
N LEU A 169 -8.86 7.77 -6.22
CA LEU A 169 -7.47 7.70 -6.68
C LEU A 169 -6.79 9.03 -6.36
N ASN A 170 -5.97 9.04 -5.31
CA ASN A 170 -5.26 10.23 -4.83
C ASN A 170 -3.84 10.37 -5.41
N SER A 171 -3.39 9.39 -6.21
CA SER A 171 -2.09 9.39 -6.87
C SER A 171 -2.24 9.02 -8.36
N ALA A 172 -1.13 8.95 -9.08
CA ALA A 172 -1.11 8.63 -10.51
C ALA A 172 -1.72 7.25 -10.78
N PHE A 173 -2.65 7.18 -11.73
CA PHE A 173 -3.26 5.94 -12.21
C PHE A 173 -3.06 5.80 -13.71
N THR A 174 -2.41 4.70 -14.13
CA THR A 174 -2.17 4.41 -15.54
C THR A 174 -2.92 3.15 -15.96
N ASN A 175 -3.82 3.27 -16.93
CA ASN A 175 -4.56 2.14 -17.49
C ASN A 175 -3.97 1.68 -18.82
N GLY A 176 -3.35 0.50 -18.81
CA GLY A 176 -3.01 -0.31 -19.99
C GLY A 176 -3.99 -1.46 -20.28
N GLY A 177 -4.82 -1.85 -19.30
CA GLY A 177 -5.75 -2.98 -19.36
C GLY A 177 -7.23 -2.59 -19.44
N THR A 178 -8.10 -3.42 -18.85
CA THR A 178 -9.54 -3.20 -18.77
C THR A 178 -9.92 -2.53 -17.46
N LEU A 179 -10.64 -1.42 -17.57
CA LEU A 179 -11.34 -0.79 -16.45
C LEU A 179 -12.84 -1.11 -16.57
N ARG A 180 -13.40 -1.83 -15.60
CA ARG A 180 -14.83 -2.12 -15.51
C ARG A 180 -15.42 -1.33 -14.34
N MET A 181 -16.56 -0.70 -14.58
CA MET A 181 -17.38 -0.07 -13.55
C MET A 181 -18.75 -0.70 -13.62
N GLU A 182 -19.19 -1.30 -12.52
CA GLU A 182 -20.52 -1.92 -12.46
C GLU A 182 -21.11 -1.67 -11.09
N SER A 183 -22.41 -1.40 -11.08
CA SER A 183 -23.23 -1.43 -9.88
C SER A 183 -24.23 -2.56 -10.08
N GLN A 184 -24.18 -3.57 -9.23
CA GLN A 184 -24.99 -4.76 -9.38
C GLN A 184 -26.44 -4.54 -8.92
N ASN A 185 -26.80 -3.36 -8.37
CA ASN A 185 -28.09 -3.11 -7.72
C ASN A 185 -28.65 -1.68 -7.87
N ILE A 186 -29.98 -1.60 -8.02
CA ILE A 186 -30.90 -0.46 -7.70
C ILE A 186 -30.45 0.93 -8.22
N SER A 187 -30.06 1.02 -9.49
CA SER A 187 -29.79 2.32 -10.16
C SER A 187 -28.69 3.18 -9.51
N TRP A 188 -27.84 2.59 -8.67
CA TRP A 188 -26.71 3.30 -8.06
C TRP A 188 -25.54 3.41 -9.04
N ASN A 189 -24.77 4.50 -8.92
CA ASN A 189 -23.55 4.69 -9.70
C ASN A 189 -22.35 4.14 -8.93
N SER A 190 -21.52 3.38 -9.62
CA SER A 190 -20.14 3.13 -9.20
C SER A 190 -19.27 4.27 -9.72
N ASN A 191 -18.48 4.86 -8.83
CA ASN A 191 -17.74 6.10 -9.10
C ASN A 191 -16.22 5.87 -8.99
N ILE A 192 -15.47 6.56 -9.84
CA ILE A 192 -14.04 6.77 -9.65
C ILE A 192 -13.85 8.27 -9.41
N ALA A 193 -13.41 8.61 -8.21
CA ALA A 193 -13.06 9.98 -7.85
C ALA A 193 -11.55 10.17 -8.03
N MET A 194 -11.16 11.14 -8.85
CA MET A 194 -9.77 11.55 -8.97
C MET A 194 -9.50 12.65 -7.93
N GLY A 195 -8.59 12.39 -7.00
CA GLY A 195 -8.09 13.38 -6.06
C GLY A 195 -6.99 14.22 -6.71
N ALA A 196 -5.76 14.12 -6.21
CA ALA A 196 -4.60 14.88 -6.71
C ALA A 196 -3.85 14.20 -7.89
N GLY A 197 -4.32 13.03 -8.34
CA GLY A 197 -3.63 12.20 -9.33
C GLY A 197 -3.97 12.50 -10.79
N GLN A 198 -3.16 11.97 -11.71
CA GLN A 198 -3.46 11.94 -13.14
C GLN A 198 -4.02 10.56 -13.53
N PHE A 199 -5.08 10.56 -14.33
CA PHE A 199 -5.56 9.36 -15.02
C PHE A 199 -4.96 9.33 -16.42
N SER A 200 -4.14 8.33 -16.73
CA SER A 200 -3.49 8.21 -18.02
C SER A 200 -3.74 6.86 -18.66
N ARG A 201 -3.64 6.80 -19.99
CA ARG A 201 -3.65 5.54 -20.76
C ARG A 201 -2.23 5.17 -21.12
N SER A 202 -1.88 3.88 -21.04
CA SER A 202 -0.54 3.44 -21.49
C SER A 202 -0.38 3.67 -23.01
N ARG A 203 0.70 4.37 -23.39
CA ARG A 203 1.04 4.59 -24.81
C ARG A 203 1.93 3.44 -25.28
N ARG A 204 1.43 2.58 -26.17
CA ARG A 204 2.31 1.66 -26.89
C ARG A 204 3.14 2.45 -27.91
N ARG A 205 4.41 2.71 -27.60
CA ARG A 205 5.36 3.21 -28.60
C ARG A 205 5.63 2.07 -29.58
N ARG A 206 5.11 2.15 -30.81
CA ARG A 206 5.60 1.30 -31.90
C ARG A 206 7.00 1.79 -32.25
N ALA A 207 8.02 1.00 -31.92
CA ALA A 207 9.33 1.16 -32.54
C ALA A 207 9.19 0.69 -34.00
N ILE A 208 9.10 1.63 -34.93
CA ILE A 208 9.27 1.33 -36.35
C ILE A 208 10.78 1.25 -36.55
N TRP A 209 11.31 0.02 -36.59
CA TRP A 209 12.65 -0.22 -37.10
C TRP A 209 12.56 -0.15 -38.63
N MET A 210 13.13 0.91 -39.23
CA MET A 210 13.43 0.92 -40.67
C MET A 210 14.77 0.20 -40.84
N CYS A 211 14.75 -0.93 -41.56
CA CYS A 211 15.96 -1.54 -42.12
C CYS A 211 16.50 -0.68 -43.26
#